data_AF-D9WWF1-F1
#
_entry.id   AF-D9WWF1-F1
#
_cell.length_a   1.000
_cell.length_b   1.000
_cell.length_c   1.000
_cell.angle_alpha   90.00
_cell.angle_beta   90.00
_cell.angle_gamma   90.00
#
_symmetry.space_group_name_H-M   'P 1'
#
loop_
_entity.id
_entity.type
_entity.pdbx_description
1 polymer ?
#
loop_
_entity_poly.entity_id
_entity_poly.type
_entity_poly.pdbx_seq_one_letter_code
_entity_poly.pdbx_strand_id
1 'polypeptide(L)'
;MDVLQDPTWERSGHRVKGRDGCRVPLPWTRGGHSYGFGAGGAWLPQPEGFGELSVEAQEGRAGSTLELYREALRLRRELQGDETVEWQGSVAELSAGVLHFRRAGGWHSVTNLSSAAVPLPAVGEVLLSSGPLSNELPPDTTVWLREADE
;
A
#
# COMPACT_ATOMS: atom_id res chain seq x y z
N MET A 1 14.01 0.82 25.06
CA MET A 1 14.91 0.57 23.90
C MET A 1 15.68 -0.74 24.07
N ASP A 2 15.42 -1.46 25.16
CA ASP A 2 16.22 -2.59 25.68
C ASP A 2 15.93 -3.93 24.97
N VAL A 3 15.18 -3.87 23.87
CA VAL A 3 14.68 -5.01 23.08
C VAL A 3 15.13 -4.97 21.62
N LEU A 4 15.94 -3.97 21.25
CA LEU A 4 16.57 -3.89 19.94
C LEU A 4 17.68 -4.95 19.83
N GLN A 5 17.74 -5.63 18.70
CA GLN A 5 18.69 -6.71 18.41
C GLN A 5 19.57 -6.42 17.18
N ASP A 6 19.26 -5.38 16.38
CA ASP A 6 20.09 -5.01 15.23
C ASP A 6 21.46 -4.50 15.72
N PRO A 7 22.59 -5.12 15.29
CA PRO A 7 23.93 -4.68 15.69
C PRO A 7 24.24 -3.21 15.39
N THR A 8 23.52 -2.58 14.46
CA THR A 8 23.60 -1.14 14.22
C THR A 8 23.34 -0.31 15.48
N TRP A 9 22.42 -0.75 16.35
CA TRP A 9 22.13 -0.08 17.61
C TRP A 9 23.40 0.06 18.45
N GLU A 10 24.05 -1.05 18.76
CA GLU A 10 25.29 -1.09 19.54
C GLU A 10 26.45 -0.37 18.83
N ARG A 11 26.68 -0.68 17.55
CA ARG A 11 27.82 -0.12 16.77
C ARG A 11 27.72 1.40 16.60
N SER A 12 26.51 1.96 16.60
CA SER A 12 26.31 3.40 16.49
C SER A 12 26.52 4.15 17.81
N GLY A 13 26.74 3.43 18.92
CA GLY A 13 26.69 3.99 20.27
C GLY A 13 25.28 4.45 20.63
N HIS A 14 24.27 3.63 20.31
CA HIS A 14 22.87 3.86 20.66
C HIS A 14 22.25 5.12 20.02
N ARG A 15 22.69 5.48 18.80
CA ARG A 15 22.19 6.67 18.06
C ARG A 15 21.28 6.33 16.88
N VAL A 16 21.41 5.12 16.35
CA VAL A 16 20.66 4.66 15.17
C VAL A 16 19.87 3.41 15.54
N LYS A 17 18.53 3.50 15.51
CA LYS A 17 17.61 2.40 15.88
C LYS A 17 17.83 1.09 15.11
N GLY A 18 18.38 1.16 13.90
CA GLY A 18 18.56 -0.01 13.04
C GLY A 18 17.26 -0.44 12.36
N ARG A 19 17.17 -1.72 12.00
CA ARG A 19 16.16 -2.30 11.10
C ARG A 19 15.18 -3.23 11.79
N ASP A 20 15.23 -3.38 13.11
CA ASP A 20 14.34 -4.31 13.82
C ASP A 20 12.85 -4.01 13.58
N GLY A 21 12.51 -2.74 13.38
CA GLY A 21 11.14 -2.32 13.09
C GLY A 21 10.53 -3.00 11.85
N CYS A 22 11.31 -3.31 10.81
CA CYS A 22 10.83 -4.02 9.63
C CYS A 22 11.08 -5.54 9.69
N ARG A 23 11.51 -6.06 10.84
CA ARG A 23 11.81 -7.48 11.09
C ARG A 23 10.95 -8.10 12.19
N VAL A 24 10.04 -7.31 12.76
CA VAL A 24 8.99 -7.80 13.65
C VAL A 24 8.25 -8.94 12.92
N PRO A 25 8.13 -10.14 13.51
CA PRO A 25 7.48 -11.26 12.86
C PRO A 25 6.02 -10.95 12.51
N LEU A 26 5.57 -11.42 11.35
CA LEU A 26 4.23 -11.11 10.84
C LEU A 26 3.12 -11.66 11.77
N PRO A 27 2.02 -10.89 11.95
CA PRO A 27 0.85 -11.35 12.68
C PRO A 27 -0.04 -12.19 11.76
N TRP A 28 -0.21 -13.45 12.09
CA TRP A 28 -1.11 -14.37 11.40
C TRP A 28 -2.50 -14.39 12.03
N THR A 29 -2.57 -14.30 13.36
CA THR A 29 -3.82 -14.29 14.15
C THR A 29 -3.98 -13.00 14.94
N ARG A 30 -5.21 -12.72 15.39
CA ARG A 30 -5.52 -11.52 16.20
C ARG A 30 -4.95 -11.56 17.61
N GLY A 31 -4.75 -12.77 18.15
CA GLY A 31 -4.30 -12.99 19.52
C GLY A 31 -3.13 -13.95 19.64
N GLY A 32 -2.74 -14.20 20.89
CA GLY A 32 -1.58 -15.03 21.26
C GLY A 32 -0.29 -14.22 21.41
N HIS A 33 0.66 -14.75 22.17
CA HIS A 33 1.91 -14.05 22.55
C HIS A 33 2.77 -13.59 21.36
N SER A 34 2.57 -14.17 20.18
CA SER A 34 3.29 -13.86 18.95
C SER A 34 2.37 -13.55 17.77
N TYR A 35 1.08 -13.30 18.03
CA TYR A 35 0.04 -13.15 17.00
C TYR A 35 0.06 -14.28 15.96
N GLY A 36 0.23 -15.52 16.43
CA GLY A 36 0.19 -16.70 15.55
C GLY A 36 1.48 -16.97 14.76
N PHE A 37 2.57 -16.23 14.99
CA PHE A 37 3.87 -16.53 14.37
C PHE A 37 4.43 -17.90 14.78
N GLY A 38 4.19 -18.32 16.02
CA GLY A 38 4.61 -19.62 16.52
C GLY A 38 4.42 -19.79 18.02
N ALA A 39 4.37 -21.05 18.47
CA ALA A 39 4.11 -21.40 19.87
C ALA A 39 5.24 -20.95 20.85
N GLY A 40 6.46 -20.79 20.35
CA GLY A 40 7.63 -20.36 21.14
C GLY A 40 7.76 -18.84 21.33
N GLY A 41 6.79 -18.05 20.87
CA GLY A 41 6.89 -16.59 20.88
C GLY A 41 7.58 -16.03 19.62
N ALA A 42 7.87 -14.73 19.66
CA ALA A 42 8.57 -14.01 18.59
C ALA A 42 9.95 -13.56 19.10
N TRP A 43 10.97 -13.56 18.23
CA TRP A 43 12.32 -13.12 18.59
C TRP A 43 12.42 -11.62 18.91
N LEU A 44 11.43 -10.85 18.49
CA LEU A 44 11.30 -9.42 18.63
C LEU A 44 9.90 -9.16 19.19
N PRO A 45 9.76 -8.14 20.04
CA PRO A 45 8.47 -7.82 20.64
C PRO A 45 7.46 -7.46 19.56
N GLN A 46 6.25 -8.02 19.69
CA GLN A 46 5.13 -7.65 18.85
C GLN A 46 4.54 -6.31 19.32
N PRO A 47 4.31 -5.34 18.42
CA PRO A 47 3.63 -4.10 18.77
C PRO A 47 2.22 -4.35 19.32
N GLU A 48 1.79 -3.47 20.22
CA GLU A 48 0.41 -3.47 20.70
C GLU A 48 -0.56 -3.24 19.52
N GLY A 49 -1.67 -3.99 19.49
CA GLY A 49 -2.69 -3.90 18.44
C GLY A 49 -2.29 -4.52 17.09
N PHE A 50 -1.08 -5.07 16.95
CA PHE A 50 -0.63 -5.61 15.65
C PHE A 50 -1.47 -6.78 15.14
N GLY A 51 -2.14 -7.52 16.04
CA GLY A 51 -3.13 -8.54 15.71
C GLY A 51 -4.30 -8.03 14.86
N GLU A 52 -4.67 -6.75 14.94
CA GLU A 52 -5.72 -6.17 14.09
C GLU A 52 -5.28 -5.97 12.63
N LEU A 53 -3.96 -5.98 12.40
CA LEU A 53 -3.37 -5.98 11.06
C LEU A 53 -3.06 -7.41 10.56
N SER A 54 -3.43 -8.45 11.32
CA SER A 54 -3.15 -9.85 10.99
C SER A 54 -3.85 -10.35 9.72
N VAL A 55 -3.35 -11.47 9.18
CA VAL A 55 -4.00 -12.18 8.08
C VAL A 55 -5.43 -12.60 8.47
N GLU A 56 -5.62 -13.23 9.63
CA GLU A 56 -6.95 -13.58 10.17
C GLU A 56 -7.86 -12.37 10.23
N ALA A 57 -7.32 -11.21 10.63
CA ALA A 57 -8.13 -10.02 10.70
C ALA A 57 -8.62 -9.60 9.32
N GLN A 58 -7.74 -9.59 8.32
CA GLN A 58 -7.93 -8.94 7.01
C GLN A 58 -8.55 -9.83 5.94
N GLU A 59 -8.41 -11.14 6.04
CA GLU A 59 -8.89 -12.08 5.04
C GLU A 59 -10.41 -12.01 4.86
N GLY A 60 -10.84 -11.88 3.60
CA GLY A 60 -12.26 -11.78 3.23
C GLY A 60 -12.95 -10.49 3.65
N ARG A 61 -12.25 -9.56 4.31
CA ARG A 61 -12.81 -8.27 4.72
C ARG A 61 -12.68 -7.24 3.61
N ALA A 62 -13.82 -6.83 3.07
CA ALA A 62 -13.89 -5.77 2.08
C ALA A 62 -13.16 -4.50 2.57
N GLY A 63 -12.37 -3.89 1.68
CA GLY A 63 -11.57 -2.72 1.99
C GLY A 63 -10.32 -2.97 2.84
N SER A 64 -9.98 -4.23 3.17
CA SER A 64 -8.70 -4.53 3.83
C SER A 64 -7.53 -4.36 2.86
N THR A 65 -6.34 -4.05 3.39
CA THR A 65 -5.13 -3.94 2.57
C THR A 65 -4.79 -5.29 1.90
N LEU A 66 -5.02 -6.42 2.60
CA LEU A 66 -4.83 -7.75 2.02
C LEU A 66 -5.71 -7.97 0.77
N GLU A 67 -7.01 -7.68 0.87
CA GLU A 67 -7.93 -7.86 -0.26
C GLU A 67 -7.65 -6.83 -1.38
N LEU A 68 -7.26 -5.60 -1.04
CA LEU A 68 -6.79 -4.60 -2.01
C LEU A 68 -5.62 -5.15 -2.85
N TYR A 69 -4.59 -5.71 -2.21
CA TYR A 69 -3.44 -6.25 -2.93
C TYR A 69 -3.78 -7.51 -3.73
N ARG A 70 -4.64 -8.39 -3.22
CA ARG A 70 -5.13 -9.56 -3.96
C ARG A 70 -5.81 -9.13 -5.26
N GLU A 71 -6.68 -8.13 -5.17
CA GLU A 71 -7.40 -7.59 -6.33
C GLU A 71 -6.48 -6.84 -7.30
N ALA A 72 -5.57 -6.00 -6.78
CA ALA A 72 -4.56 -5.32 -7.60
C ALA A 72 -3.70 -6.30 -8.39
N LEU A 73 -3.27 -7.41 -7.77
CA LEU A 73 -2.49 -8.45 -8.43
C LEU A 73 -3.32 -9.25 -9.44
N ARG A 74 -4.62 -9.46 -9.18
CA ARG A 74 -5.55 -10.08 -10.14
C ARG A 74 -5.71 -9.21 -11.38
N LEU A 75 -6.11 -7.95 -11.20
CA LEU A 75 -6.24 -6.97 -12.28
C LEU A 75 -4.93 -6.79 -13.02
N ARG A 76 -3.79 -6.71 -12.32
CA ARG A 76 -2.48 -6.60 -12.98
C ARG A 76 -2.21 -7.76 -13.95
N ARG A 77 -2.61 -9.00 -13.62
CA ARG A 77 -2.44 -10.15 -14.54
C ARG A 77 -3.30 -10.03 -15.80
N GLU A 78 -4.47 -9.39 -15.70
CA GLU A 78 -5.39 -9.16 -16.81
C GLU A 78 -4.98 -7.97 -17.68
N LEU A 79 -4.44 -6.92 -17.04
CA LEU A 79 -4.05 -5.66 -17.67
C LEU A 79 -2.59 -5.64 -18.13
N GLN A 80 -1.83 -6.72 -17.90
CA GLN A 80 -0.42 -6.78 -18.26
C GLN A 80 -0.28 -6.76 -19.79
N GLY A 81 0.50 -5.80 -20.29
CA GLY A 81 0.87 -5.68 -21.69
C GLY A 81 2.31 -5.24 -21.80
N ASP A 82 2.63 -4.46 -22.82
CA ASP A 82 3.95 -3.84 -22.96
C ASP A 82 4.28 -2.95 -21.74
N GLU A 83 5.57 -2.85 -21.42
CA GLU A 83 6.06 -2.00 -20.32
C GLU A 83 6.14 -0.52 -20.69
N THR A 84 5.34 -0.08 -21.67
CA THR A 84 5.24 1.33 -22.05
C THR A 84 4.46 2.12 -21.01
N VAL A 85 4.96 3.34 -20.75
CA VAL A 85 4.36 4.30 -19.83
C VAL A 85 4.27 5.62 -20.55
N GLU A 86 3.07 6.17 -20.62
CA GLU A 86 2.80 7.51 -21.14
C GLU A 86 2.40 8.40 -19.95
N TRP A 87 3.24 9.37 -19.63
CA TRP A 87 2.95 10.33 -18.57
C TRP A 87 1.77 11.22 -18.97
N GLN A 88 0.84 11.39 -18.04
CA GLN A 88 -0.37 12.18 -18.22
C GLN A 88 -0.36 13.36 -17.25
N GLY A 89 -1.19 14.37 -17.52
CA GLY A 89 -1.26 15.59 -16.73
C GLY A 89 -0.15 16.60 -17.05
N SER A 90 -0.23 17.75 -16.41
CA SER A 90 0.71 18.86 -16.55
C SER A 90 1.90 18.74 -15.58
N VAL A 91 3.00 19.42 -15.91
CA VAL A 91 4.15 19.56 -15.00
C VAL A 91 3.74 20.19 -13.66
N ALA A 92 2.73 21.07 -13.67
CA ALA A 92 2.21 21.69 -12.46
C ALA A 92 1.52 20.67 -11.54
N GLU A 93 0.69 19.78 -12.09
CA GLU A 93 0.04 18.71 -11.33
C GLU A 93 1.05 17.71 -10.76
N LEU A 94 2.05 17.31 -11.56
CA LEU A 94 3.14 16.45 -11.08
C LEU A 94 3.92 17.13 -9.95
N SER A 95 4.24 18.41 -10.10
CA SER A 95 4.94 19.20 -9.07
C SER A 95 4.10 19.40 -7.82
N ALA A 96 2.77 19.37 -7.94
CA ALA A 96 1.83 19.40 -6.82
C ALA A 96 1.66 18.03 -6.14
N GLY A 97 2.24 16.95 -6.67
CA GLY A 97 2.21 15.63 -6.08
C GLY A 97 1.20 14.66 -6.71
N VAL A 98 0.66 14.96 -7.89
CA VAL A 98 -0.22 14.04 -8.61
C VAL A 98 0.57 13.23 -9.64
N LEU A 99 0.69 11.93 -9.40
CA LEU A 99 1.35 11.00 -10.32
C LEU A 99 0.29 10.36 -11.22
N HIS A 100 0.26 10.73 -12.50
CA HIS A 100 -0.69 10.18 -13.48
C HIS A 100 0.06 9.62 -14.68
N PHE A 101 -0.18 8.35 -15.00
CA PHE A 101 0.32 7.74 -16.23
C PHE A 101 -0.68 6.75 -16.81
N ARG A 102 -0.60 6.59 -18.12
CA ARG A 102 -1.29 5.59 -18.92
C ARG A 102 -0.34 4.45 -19.25
N ARG A 103 -0.87 3.23 -19.26
CA ARG A 103 -0.15 1.98 -19.57
C ARG A 103 -0.66 1.40 -20.89
N ALA A 104 0.11 0.47 -21.45
CA ALA A 104 -0.36 -0.35 -22.57
C ALA A 104 -1.74 -0.96 -22.26
N GLY A 105 -2.64 -0.95 -23.25
CA GLY A 105 -4.03 -1.40 -23.06
C GLY A 105 -5.00 -0.34 -22.53
N GLY A 106 -4.60 0.94 -22.45
CA GLY A 106 -5.53 2.05 -22.22
C GLY A 106 -6.00 2.23 -20.78
N TRP A 107 -5.29 1.65 -19.81
CA TRP A 107 -5.59 1.86 -18.39
C TRP A 107 -4.61 2.84 -17.75
N HIS A 108 -5.11 3.59 -16.78
CA HIS A 108 -4.40 4.66 -16.10
C HIS A 108 -4.18 4.30 -14.64
N SER A 109 -3.05 4.76 -14.09
CA SER A 109 -2.82 4.82 -12.65
C SER A 109 -2.68 6.29 -12.26
N VAL A 110 -3.47 6.70 -11.27
CA VAL A 110 -3.44 8.05 -10.70
C VAL A 110 -3.20 7.93 -9.21
N THR A 111 -2.15 8.55 -8.70
CA THR A 111 -1.81 8.56 -7.26
C THR A 111 -1.70 10.00 -6.78
N ASN A 112 -2.43 10.32 -5.72
CA ASN A 112 -2.33 11.61 -5.06
C ASN A 112 -1.38 11.53 -3.86
N LEU A 113 -0.17 12.04 -4.04
CA LEU A 113 0.86 12.18 -3.00
C LEU A 113 0.83 13.57 -2.33
N SER A 114 -0.13 14.42 -2.72
CA SER A 114 -0.31 15.74 -2.15
C SER A 114 -1.10 15.67 -0.84
N SER A 115 -1.16 16.79 -0.11
CA SER A 115 -1.95 16.92 1.12
C SER A 115 -3.40 17.35 0.91
N ALA A 116 -3.84 17.55 -0.33
CA ALA A 116 -5.20 17.99 -0.66
C ALA A 116 -5.89 17.02 -1.61
N ALA A 117 -7.23 16.98 -1.57
CA ALA A 117 -7.98 16.26 -2.58
C ALA A 117 -7.78 16.94 -3.95
N VAL A 118 -7.71 16.13 -5.02
CA VAL A 118 -7.55 16.62 -6.39
C VAL A 118 -8.69 16.11 -7.26
N PRO A 119 -9.07 16.81 -8.33
CA PRO A 119 -10.09 16.33 -9.25
C PRO A 119 -9.75 14.93 -9.77
N LEU A 120 -10.73 14.03 -9.74
CA LEU A 120 -10.57 12.72 -10.38
C LEU A 120 -10.52 12.93 -11.90
N PRO A 121 -9.55 12.34 -12.61
CA PRO A 121 -9.57 12.41 -14.07
C PRO A 121 -10.88 11.83 -14.61
N ALA A 122 -11.52 12.53 -15.55
CA ALA A 122 -12.75 12.08 -16.21
C ALA A 122 -12.45 10.96 -17.23
N VAL A 123 -11.79 9.90 -16.76
CA VAL A 123 -11.24 8.83 -17.58
C VAL A 123 -11.99 7.55 -17.20
N GLY A 124 -13.04 7.27 -17.96
CA GLY A 124 -13.79 6.01 -17.96
C GLY A 124 -14.11 5.37 -16.59
N GLU A 125 -13.93 4.05 -16.51
CA GLU A 125 -14.38 3.20 -15.41
C GLU A 125 -13.31 3.03 -14.33
N VAL A 126 -13.70 3.11 -13.06
CA VAL A 126 -12.82 2.77 -11.92
C VAL A 126 -12.66 1.25 -11.81
N LEU A 127 -11.45 0.75 -12.00
CA LEU A 127 -11.11 -0.67 -11.82
C LEU A 127 -10.73 -0.99 -10.38
N LEU A 128 -10.00 -0.08 -9.72
CA LEU A 128 -9.50 -0.27 -8.35
C LEU A 128 -9.29 1.07 -7.67
N SER A 129 -9.54 1.13 -6.35
CA SER A 129 -9.09 2.24 -5.52
C SER A 129 -8.49 1.74 -4.21
N SER A 130 -7.39 2.36 -3.77
CA SER A 130 -6.76 2.06 -2.48
C SER A 130 -7.50 2.65 -1.28
N GLY A 131 -8.51 3.49 -1.51
CA GLY A 131 -9.30 4.14 -0.47
C GLY A 131 -10.69 4.54 -0.96
N PRO A 132 -11.53 5.11 -0.09
CA PRO A 132 -12.84 5.60 -0.49
C PRO A 132 -12.72 6.72 -1.52
N LEU A 133 -13.52 6.64 -2.60
CA LEU A 133 -13.62 7.68 -3.61
C LEU A 133 -14.94 8.44 -3.49
N SER A 134 -14.89 9.70 -3.93
CA SER A 134 -16.08 10.53 -4.18
C SER A 134 -15.96 11.14 -5.58
N ASN A 135 -16.23 12.43 -5.75
CA ASN A 135 -15.97 13.15 -7.00
C ASN A 135 -14.51 13.62 -7.14
N GLU A 136 -13.69 13.40 -6.12
CA GLU A 136 -12.28 13.77 -6.04
C GLU A 136 -11.45 12.57 -5.60
N LEU A 137 -10.14 12.63 -5.89
CA LEU A 137 -9.12 11.69 -5.42
C LEU A 137 -8.49 12.25 -4.13
N PRO A 138 -8.74 11.64 -2.95
CA PRO A 138 -8.17 12.10 -1.68
C PRO A 138 -6.65 11.95 -1.62
N PRO A 139 -5.98 12.61 -0.65
CA PRO A 139 -4.59 12.32 -0.30
C PRO A 139 -4.32 10.84 -0.05
N ASP A 140 -3.09 10.40 -0.28
CA ASP A 140 -2.61 9.03 -0.04
C ASP A 140 -3.43 7.93 -0.73
N THR A 141 -4.13 8.28 -1.81
CA THR A 141 -5.02 7.39 -2.55
C THR A 141 -4.53 7.18 -3.97
N THR A 142 -4.56 5.93 -4.42
CA THR A 142 -4.33 5.52 -5.80
C THR A 142 -5.63 4.98 -6.40
N VAL A 143 -5.90 5.34 -7.65
CA VAL A 143 -7.00 4.79 -8.44
C VAL A 143 -6.47 4.25 -9.77
N TRP A 144 -6.98 3.10 -10.18
CA TRP A 144 -6.80 2.55 -11.52
C TRP A 144 -8.07 2.77 -12.33
N LEU A 145 -7.93 3.32 -13.53
CA LEU A 145 -9.02 3.67 -14.42
C LEU A 145 -8.84 2.98 -15.77
N ARG A 146 -9.94 2.61 -16.43
CA ARG A 146 -9.94 2.12 -17.81
C ARG A 146 -10.65 3.11 -18.70
N GLU A 147 -10.04 3.50 -19.82
CA GLU A 147 -10.71 4.29 -20.86
C GLU A 147 -12.03 3.61 -21.26
N ALA A 148 -13.09 4.40 -21.46
CA ALA A 148 -14.32 3.84 -22.03
C ALA A 148 -14.03 3.43 -23.48
N ASP A 149 -14.53 2.25 -23.89
CA ASP A 149 -14.51 1.88 -25.30
C ASP A 149 -15.31 2.93 -26.10
N GLU A 150 -14.72 3.47 -27.18
CA GLU A 150 -15.40 4.38 -28.12
C GLU A 150 -16.60 3.73 -28.82
#